data_AF-A0A061N362-F1
#
_entry.id   AF-A0A061N362-F1
#
_cell.length_a   1.000
_cell.length_b   1.000
_cell.length_c   1.000
_cell.angle_alpha   90.00
_cell.angle_beta   90.00
_cell.angle_gamma   90.00
#
_symmetry.space_group_name_H-M   'P 1'
#
loop_
_entity.id
_entity.type
_entity.pdbx_description
1 polymer ?
#
loop_
_entity_poly.entity_id
_entity_poly.type
_entity_poly.pdbx_seq_one_letter_code
_entity_poly.pdbx_strand_id
1 'polypeptide(L)'
;MIIFDESGMHSSRFSEAEDRALCSMEYVYFARPDSNLDEINVHTARKQLGKQLAVEAPIEADVVTGVPDSSISAAIGYAEKTGIPYELGLIKNRYVGRTFIQPSQELREQGVKMKLSAVRGVVEGKRVVMVDDSIVRGTTSKRIVRLLKEAGATEVHVRISAPPIIRPCFYGIDTSSRGELVAANLSIEEMREMMGADSLSFLSVEGLKSGIGRDESQPNCGQCLACFTDQYPTAIFNTKKRTCHRRHGLGGIALSEAYKQAGVDVEAGYEAVKRMKKHITRTERQGIMGTFGGFGGMFDLSQLA
;
A
#
# COMPACT_ATOMS: atom_id res chain seq x y z
N MET A 1 -0.02 -1.63 26.17
CA MET A 1 0.97 -2.74 26.26
C MET A 1 0.23 -3.96 26.76
N ILE A 2 0.40 -5.10 26.09
CA ILE A 2 -0.14 -6.39 26.53
C ILE A 2 1.06 -7.25 26.95
N ILE A 3 0.99 -7.86 28.13
CA ILE A 3 2.02 -8.76 28.67
C ILE A 3 1.40 -10.14 28.82
N PHE A 4 2.09 -11.18 28.36
CA PHE A 4 1.71 -12.58 28.58
C PHE A 4 2.75 -13.22 29.50
N ASP A 5 2.31 -13.77 30.63
CA ASP A 5 3.15 -14.52 31.56
C ASP A 5 2.41 -15.78 32.08
N GLU A 6 3.03 -16.51 33.03
CA GLU A 6 2.45 -17.74 33.60
C GLU A 6 1.09 -17.54 34.28
N SER A 7 0.78 -16.31 34.69
CA SER A 7 -0.50 -15.95 35.33
C SER A 7 -1.55 -15.46 34.34
N GLY A 8 -1.19 -15.27 33.06
CA GLY A 8 -2.11 -14.96 31.98
C GLY A 8 -1.80 -13.67 31.21
N MET A 9 -2.84 -13.05 30.66
CA MET A 9 -2.75 -11.82 29.87
C MET A 9 -3.01 -10.59 30.73
N HIS A 10 -2.05 -9.66 30.77
CA HIS A 10 -2.14 -8.40 31.49
C HIS A 10 -2.13 -7.22 30.51
N SER A 11 -2.88 -6.17 30.86
CA SER A 11 -2.92 -4.92 30.09
C SER A 11 -2.40 -3.76 30.93
N SER A 12 -1.49 -2.98 30.36
CA SER A 12 -1.00 -1.74 30.98
C SER A 12 -0.87 -0.63 29.93
N ARG A 13 -1.21 0.60 30.32
CA ARG A 13 -1.02 1.79 29.49
C ARG A 13 0.38 2.36 29.75
N PHE A 14 1.11 2.61 28.68
CA PHE A 14 2.46 3.19 28.72
C PHE A 14 2.48 4.65 28.23
N SER A 15 1.35 5.14 27.72
CA SER A 15 1.14 6.50 27.24
C SER A 15 -0.33 6.87 27.45
N GLU A 16 -0.59 8.16 27.55
CA GLU A 16 -1.94 8.70 27.42
C GLU A 16 -2.53 8.38 26.05
N ALA A 17 -3.86 8.29 25.98
CA ALA A 17 -4.56 8.04 24.73
C ALA A 17 -4.64 9.35 23.93
N GLU A 18 -3.98 9.38 22.77
CA GLU A 18 -4.12 10.44 21.78
C GLU A 18 -5.20 10.09 20.74
N ASP A 19 -5.49 11.04 19.85
CA ASP A 19 -6.39 10.85 18.72
C ASP A 19 -5.95 9.67 17.87
N ARG A 20 -6.91 8.84 17.43
CA ARG A 20 -6.59 7.70 16.57
C ARG A 20 -6.20 8.16 15.17
N ALA A 21 -5.18 7.52 14.60
CA ALA A 21 -4.75 7.78 13.22
C ALA A 21 -4.31 6.48 12.52
N LEU A 22 -5.24 5.54 12.32
CA LEU A 22 -4.99 4.29 11.62
C LEU A 22 -4.61 4.56 10.16
N CYS A 23 -3.63 3.82 9.63
CA CYS A 23 -3.17 4.04 8.26
C CYS A 23 -4.26 3.78 7.21
N SER A 24 -4.65 4.81 6.45
CA SER A 24 -5.65 4.66 5.38
C SER A 24 -5.22 3.68 4.28
N MET A 25 -3.91 3.55 4.05
CA MET A 25 -3.38 2.62 3.04
C MET A 25 -3.53 1.14 3.44
N GLU A 26 -3.80 0.83 4.71
CA GLU A 26 -4.18 -0.54 5.12
C GLU A 26 -5.53 -0.94 4.50
N TYR A 27 -6.52 -0.05 4.56
CA TYR A 27 -7.79 -0.25 3.87
C TYR A 27 -7.65 -0.21 2.35
N VAL A 28 -6.88 0.73 1.80
CA VAL A 28 -6.75 0.88 0.34
C VAL A 28 -5.99 -0.29 -0.30
N TYR A 29 -4.88 -0.73 0.28
CA TYR A 29 -3.93 -1.61 -0.41
C TYR A 29 -3.28 -2.71 0.46
N PHE A 30 -2.70 -2.36 1.61
CA PHE A 30 -1.76 -3.25 2.31
C PHE A 30 -2.40 -4.46 2.98
N ALA A 31 -3.51 -4.27 3.69
CA ALA A 31 -4.15 -5.37 4.41
C ALA A 31 -4.74 -6.38 3.42
N ARG A 32 -4.80 -7.64 3.84
CA ARG A 32 -5.49 -8.66 3.06
C ARG A 32 -6.99 -8.37 3.05
N PRO A 33 -7.68 -8.65 1.93
CA PRO A 33 -9.12 -8.38 1.80
C PRO A 33 -10.00 -9.17 2.78
N ASP A 34 -9.50 -10.29 3.31
CA ASP A 34 -10.18 -11.13 4.30
C ASP A 34 -9.92 -10.69 5.76
N SER A 35 -9.12 -9.65 5.98
CA SER A 35 -8.91 -9.07 7.31
C SER A 35 -10.03 -8.10 7.70
N ASN A 36 -10.20 -7.92 9.01
CA ASN A 36 -11.01 -6.83 9.59
C ASN A 36 -10.07 -5.88 10.34
N LEU A 37 -10.14 -4.59 10.05
CA LEU A 37 -9.42 -3.53 10.75
C LEU A 37 -10.46 -2.71 11.52
N ASP A 38 -10.34 -2.67 12.85
CA ASP A 38 -11.38 -2.11 13.74
C ASP A 38 -12.79 -2.54 13.30
N GLU A 39 -13.02 -3.86 13.20
CA GLU A 39 -14.30 -4.47 12.86
C GLU A 39 -14.80 -4.22 11.42
N ILE A 40 -14.12 -3.38 10.63
CA ILE A 40 -14.44 -3.12 9.24
C ILE A 40 -13.67 -4.08 8.34
N ASN A 41 -14.40 -4.89 7.59
CA ASN A 41 -13.82 -5.80 6.62
C ASN A 41 -13.16 -5.06 5.44
N VAL A 42 -11.91 -5.41 5.12
CA VAL A 42 -11.10 -4.72 4.10
C VAL A 42 -11.67 -4.89 2.69
N HIS A 43 -12.15 -6.07 2.30
CA HIS A 43 -12.83 -6.25 1.01
C HIS A 43 -14.06 -5.35 0.88
N THR A 44 -14.89 -5.32 1.93
CA THR A 44 -16.12 -4.52 1.96
C THR A 44 -15.80 -3.03 1.87
N ALA A 45 -14.82 -2.54 2.65
CA ALA A 45 -14.37 -1.16 2.56
C ALA A 45 -13.88 -0.81 1.15
N ARG A 46 -13.01 -1.62 0.54
CA ARG A 46 -12.54 -1.40 -0.84
C ARG A 46 -13.67 -1.39 -1.86
N LYS A 47 -14.67 -2.26 -1.69
CA LYS A 47 -15.86 -2.30 -2.55
C LYS A 47 -16.68 -1.02 -2.40
N GLN A 48 -16.85 -0.50 -1.18
CA GLN A 48 -17.51 0.79 -0.97
C GLN A 48 -16.70 1.96 -1.55
N LEU A 49 -15.37 1.95 -1.45
CA LEU A 49 -14.51 2.92 -2.13
C LEU A 49 -14.73 2.91 -3.66
N GLY A 50 -14.88 1.73 -4.25
CA GLY A 50 -15.27 1.59 -5.65
C GLY A 50 -16.63 2.21 -5.98
N LYS A 51 -17.63 2.00 -5.12
CA LYS A 51 -18.97 2.58 -5.27
C LYS A 51 -18.93 4.11 -5.15
N GLN A 52 -18.19 4.63 -4.19
CA GLN A 52 -18.02 6.06 -4.01
C GLN A 52 -17.28 6.70 -5.19
N LEU A 53 -16.25 6.03 -5.71
CA LEU A 53 -15.53 6.47 -6.91
C LEU A 53 -16.43 6.53 -8.15
N ALA A 54 -17.39 5.61 -8.28
CA ALA A 54 -18.39 5.65 -9.35
C ALA A 54 -19.38 6.81 -9.21
N VAL A 55 -19.66 7.29 -8.00
CA VAL A 55 -20.47 8.49 -7.76
C VAL A 55 -19.69 9.75 -8.12
N GLU A 56 -18.42 9.84 -7.72
CA GLU A 56 -17.59 11.03 -7.92
C GLU A 56 -17.08 11.17 -9.36
N ALA A 57 -16.78 10.05 -10.02
CA ALA A 57 -16.17 10.03 -11.35
C ALA A 57 -16.84 8.97 -12.27
N PRO A 58 -18.14 9.11 -12.56
CA PRO A 58 -18.83 8.23 -13.50
C PRO A 58 -18.26 8.39 -14.92
N ILE A 59 -18.39 7.35 -15.72
CA ILE A 59 -18.06 7.38 -17.14
C ILE A 59 -18.88 6.32 -17.88
N GLU A 60 -19.25 6.61 -19.11
CA GLU A 60 -19.83 5.59 -20.00
C GLU A 60 -18.70 4.77 -20.62
N ALA A 61 -18.75 3.46 -20.44
CA ALA A 61 -17.78 2.52 -20.97
C ALA A 61 -18.41 1.13 -21.06
N ASP A 62 -17.71 0.19 -21.68
CA ASP A 62 -18.29 -1.11 -22.03
C ASP A 62 -17.86 -2.22 -21.07
N VAL A 63 -16.76 -2.01 -20.32
CA VAL A 63 -16.23 -2.99 -19.36
C VAL A 63 -15.45 -2.32 -18.23
N VAL A 64 -15.59 -2.85 -17.01
CA VAL A 64 -14.74 -2.51 -15.86
C VAL A 64 -13.76 -3.65 -15.61
N THR A 65 -12.48 -3.34 -15.46
CA THR A 65 -11.45 -4.30 -15.03
C THR A 65 -10.68 -3.73 -13.84
N GLY A 66 -10.41 -4.59 -12.85
CA GLY A 66 -9.45 -4.30 -11.80
C GLY A 66 -8.04 -4.64 -12.24
N VAL A 67 -7.04 -4.02 -11.62
CA VAL A 67 -5.64 -4.42 -11.67
C VAL A 67 -5.40 -5.52 -10.63
N PRO A 68 -5.12 -6.77 -11.04
CA PRO A 68 -4.92 -7.85 -10.08
C PRO A 68 -3.58 -7.74 -9.33
N ASP A 69 -3.53 -8.02 -8.03
CA ASP A 69 -4.63 -8.53 -7.19
C ASP A 69 -5.30 -7.42 -6.35
N SER A 70 -4.75 -6.20 -6.36
CA SER A 70 -4.96 -5.20 -5.32
C SER A 70 -6.28 -4.44 -5.42
N SER A 71 -6.74 -4.13 -6.64
CA SER A 71 -7.92 -3.28 -6.84
C SER A 71 -9.18 -4.05 -7.25
N ILE A 72 -9.16 -5.38 -7.21
CA ILE A 72 -10.30 -6.24 -7.60
C ILE A 72 -11.59 -5.83 -6.87
N SER A 73 -11.50 -5.63 -5.55
CA SER A 73 -12.66 -5.28 -4.72
C SER A 73 -13.26 -3.92 -5.09
N ALA A 74 -12.40 -2.92 -5.34
CA ALA A 74 -12.83 -1.58 -5.78
C ALA A 74 -13.43 -1.63 -7.19
N ALA A 75 -12.86 -2.41 -8.10
CA ALA A 75 -13.39 -2.59 -9.45
C ALA A 75 -14.80 -3.22 -9.43
N ILE A 76 -15.01 -4.24 -8.60
CA ILE A 76 -16.34 -4.85 -8.38
C ILE A 76 -17.32 -3.79 -7.86
N GLY A 77 -16.91 -2.99 -6.87
CA GLY A 77 -17.75 -1.91 -6.33
C GLY A 77 -18.13 -0.86 -7.38
N TYR A 78 -17.16 -0.43 -8.19
CA TYR A 78 -17.38 0.53 -9.27
C TYR A 78 -18.37 -0.03 -10.30
N ALA A 79 -18.15 -1.26 -10.77
CA ALA A 79 -19.01 -1.95 -11.72
C ALA A 79 -20.45 -2.12 -11.20
N GLU A 80 -20.62 -2.55 -9.96
CA GLU A 80 -21.95 -2.67 -9.34
C GLU A 80 -22.69 -1.34 -9.28
N LYS A 81 -21.97 -0.24 -9.04
CA LYS A 81 -22.59 1.08 -8.92
C LYS A 81 -22.91 1.71 -10.27
N THR A 82 -22.06 1.52 -11.28
CA THR A 82 -22.29 2.08 -12.62
C THR A 82 -23.18 1.20 -13.49
N GLY A 83 -23.31 -0.09 -13.18
CA GLY A 83 -24.00 -1.07 -14.02
C GLY A 83 -23.17 -1.58 -15.20
N ILE A 84 -21.92 -1.12 -15.35
CA ILE A 84 -21.00 -1.61 -16.38
C ILE A 84 -20.48 -3.00 -15.95
N PRO A 85 -20.46 -4.01 -16.84
CA PRO A 85 -20.05 -5.35 -16.46
C PRO A 85 -18.59 -5.37 -15.99
N TYR A 86 -18.35 -6.06 -14.87
CA TYR A 86 -17.02 -6.38 -14.40
C TYR A 86 -16.48 -7.60 -15.16
N GLU A 87 -15.28 -7.48 -15.72
CA GLU A 87 -14.61 -8.56 -16.44
C GLU A 87 -13.13 -8.68 -16.04
N LEU A 88 -12.57 -9.85 -16.32
CA LEU A 88 -11.13 -10.09 -16.18
C LEU A 88 -10.38 -9.57 -17.42
N GLY A 89 -10.27 -8.25 -17.54
CA GLY A 89 -9.50 -7.60 -18.62
C GLY A 89 -7.98 -7.71 -18.45
N LEU A 90 -7.52 -8.01 -17.24
CA LEU A 90 -6.11 -8.16 -16.89
C LEU A 90 -5.89 -9.46 -16.11
N ILE A 91 -4.81 -10.16 -16.44
CA ILE A 91 -4.36 -11.37 -15.73
C ILE A 91 -2.95 -11.17 -15.21
N LYS A 92 -2.76 -11.47 -13.93
CA LYS A 92 -1.45 -11.53 -13.29
C LYS A 92 -0.87 -12.93 -13.40
N ASN A 93 0.35 -13.03 -13.93
CA ASN A 93 1.05 -14.30 -13.94
C ASN A 93 1.63 -14.58 -12.55
N ARG A 94 1.07 -15.58 -11.87
CA ARG A 94 1.44 -15.98 -10.51
C ARG A 94 2.80 -16.69 -10.43
N TYR A 95 3.38 -17.09 -11.57
CA TYR A 95 4.62 -17.87 -11.64
C TYR A 95 5.85 -17.02 -11.97
N VAL A 96 5.71 -15.69 -12.09
CA VAL A 96 6.84 -14.80 -12.35
C VAL A 96 7.58 -14.49 -11.04
N GLY A 97 8.70 -15.17 -10.82
CA GLY A 97 9.63 -14.91 -9.72
C GLY A 97 10.50 -13.66 -9.92
N ARG A 98 11.56 -13.51 -9.10
CA ARG A 98 12.55 -12.43 -9.24
C ARG A 98 13.28 -12.56 -10.58
N THR A 99 13.19 -11.56 -11.45
CA THR A 99 13.80 -11.52 -12.80
C THR A 99 15.32 -11.30 -12.80
N PHE A 100 16.01 -11.51 -11.66
CA PHE A 100 17.44 -11.20 -11.50
C PHE A 100 18.35 -12.14 -12.31
N ILE A 101 17.86 -13.33 -12.69
CA ILE A 101 18.59 -14.36 -13.44
C ILE A 101 18.12 -14.36 -14.91
N GLN A 102 18.14 -13.21 -15.59
CA GLN A 102 17.87 -13.17 -17.03
C GLN A 102 19.06 -12.50 -17.74
N PRO A 103 19.73 -13.22 -18.68
CA PRO A 103 21.03 -12.83 -19.22
C PRO A 103 20.98 -11.61 -20.16
N SER A 104 19.85 -11.32 -20.81
CA SER A 104 19.71 -10.16 -21.71
C SER A 104 18.69 -9.13 -21.21
N GLN A 105 18.88 -7.88 -21.64
CA GLN A 105 17.96 -6.77 -21.37
C GLN A 105 16.58 -7.01 -22.01
N GLU A 106 16.55 -7.55 -23.23
CA GLU A 106 15.31 -7.94 -23.93
C GLU A 106 14.51 -9.01 -23.16
N LEU A 107 15.19 -10.02 -22.61
CA LEU A 107 14.54 -11.06 -21.79
C LEU A 107 14.03 -10.51 -20.46
N ARG A 108 14.68 -9.50 -19.89
CA ARG A 108 14.15 -8.77 -18.73
C ARG A 108 12.91 -7.97 -19.09
N GLU A 109 12.91 -7.27 -20.22
CA GLU A 109 11.75 -6.53 -20.70
C GLU A 109 10.56 -7.45 -21.03
N GLN A 110 10.83 -8.62 -21.62
CA GLN A 110 9.84 -9.69 -21.78
C GLN A 110 9.37 -10.26 -20.43
N GLY A 111 10.27 -10.51 -19.47
CA GLY A 111 9.91 -11.00 -18.14
C GLY A 111 9.08 -10.00 -17.33
N VAL A 112 9.30 -8.69 -17.58
CA VAL A 112 8.44 -7.62 -17.07
C VAL A 112 7.07 -7.70 -17.76
N LYS A 113 7.00 -7.84 -19.10
CA LYS A 113 5.76 -8.13 -19.86
C LYS A 113 4.98 -9.33 -19.29
N MET A 114 5.67 -10.39 -18.86
CA MET A 114 5.02 -11.58 -18.30
C MET A 114 4.28 -11.36 -16.99
N LYS A 115 4.57 -10.31 -16.20
CA LYS A 115 3.92 -10.12 -14.88
C LYS A 115 2.42 -9.86 -14.98
N LEU A 116 2.01 -9.13 -16.02
CA LEU A 116 0.63 -8.72 -16.23
C LEU A 116 0.33 -8.67 -17.73
N SER A 117 -0.76 -9.29 -18.15
CA SER A 117 -1.22 -9.36 -19.54
C SER A 117 -2.66 -8.92 -19.66
N ALA A 118 -2.99 -8.20 -20.73
CA ALA A 118 -4.37 -7.88 -21.10
C ALA A 118 -5.04 -9.05 -21.81
N VAL A 119 -6.32 -9.29 -21.53
CA VAL A 119 -7.12 -10.33 -22.17
C VAL A 119 -7.81 -9.74 -23.39
N ARG A 120 -7.19 -9.89 -24.57
CA ARG A 120 -7.70 -9.32 -25.84
C ARG A 120 -9.18 -9.62 -26.07
N GLY A 121 -9.61 -10.88 -25.90
CA GLY A 121 -11.02 -11.27 -26.09
C GLY A 121 -12.03 -10.56 -25.17
N VAL A 122 -11.56 -9.93 -24.10
CA VAL A 122 -12.39 -9.12 -23.19
C VAL A 122 -12.39 -7.64 -23.60
N VAL A 123 -11.25 -7.10 -24.03
CA VAL A 123 -11.02 -5.64 -24.15
C VAL A 123 -10.99 -5.10 -25.59
N GLU A 124 -10.82 -5.96 -26.60
CA GLU A 124 -10.72 -5.55 -28.00
C GLU A 124 -12.01 -4.87 -28.48
N GLY A 125 -11.86 -3.69 -29.08
CA GLY A 125 -12.98 -2.88 -29.58
C GLY A 125 -13.80 -2.16 -28.50
N LYS A 126 -13.41 -2.26 -27.21
CA LYS A 126 -14.17 -1.73 -26.09
C LYS A 126 -13.53 -0.50 -25.43
N ARG A 127 -14.37 0.36 -24.86
CA ARG A 127 -13.99 1.40 -23.90
C ARG A 127 -13.87 0.75 -22.52
N VAL A 128 -12.69 0.83 -21.92
CA VAL A 128 -12.34 0.11 -20.70
C VAL A 128 -12.20 1.08 -19.53
N VAL A 129 -12.90 0.80 -18.42
CA VAL A 129 -12.60 1.41 -17.12
C VAL A 129 -11.58 0.53 -16.40
N MET A 130 -10.36 1.05 -16.24
CA MET A 130 -9.31 0.41 -15.47
C MET A 130 -9.31 0.99 -14.05
N VAL A 131 -9.73 0.19 -13.07
CA VAL A 131 -9.72 0.58 -11.65
C VAL A 131 -8.42 0.11 -11.01
N ASP A 132 -7.68 1.00 -10.38
CA ASP A 132 -6.46 0.71 -9.61
C ASP A 132 -6.60 1.30 -8.19
N ASP A 133 -5.84 0.77 -7.24
CA ASP A 133 -5.99 1.19 -5.83
C ASP A 133 -5.33 2.55 -5.56
N SER A 134 -4.15 2.78 -6.13
CA SER A 134 -3.33 3.96 -5.86
C SER A 134 -2.31 4.19 -6.98
N ILE A 135 -1.79 5.41 -7.08
CA ILE A 135 -0.68 5.74 -7.98
C ILE A 135 0.45 6.39 -7.18
N VAL A 136 1.61 5.72 -7.13
CA VAL A 136 2.82 6.24 -6.49
C VAL A 136 3.77 6.87 -7.51
N ARG A 137 4.36 6.06 -8.40
CA ARG A 137 5.30 6.52 -9.44
C ARG A 137 4.69 6.64 -10.83
N GLY A 138 3.47 6.12 -11.04
CA GLY A 138 2.77 6.12 -12.33
C GLY A 138 3.31 5.17 -13.41
N THR A 139 4.50 4.59 -13.24
CA THR A 139 5.12 3.69 -14.23
C THR A 139 4.31 2.42 -14.49
N THR A 140 3.73 1.82 -13.44
CA THR A 140 2.85 0.66 -13.56
C THR A 140 1.59 1.03 -14.34
N SER A 141 0.85 2.05 -13.90
CA SER A 141 -0.41 2.47 -14.54
C SER A 141 -0.21 2.86 -16.01
N LYS A 142 0.85 3.62 -16.34
CA LYS A 142 1.24 3.91 -17.74
C LYS A 142 1.41 2.64 -18.57
N ARG A 143 2.08 1.63 -18.02
CA ARG A 143 2.30 0.37 -18.71
C ARG A 143 1.00 -0.41 -18.89
N ILE A 144 0.12 -0.43 -17.90
CA ILE A 144 -1.17 -1.14 -17.99
C ILE A 144 -2.07 -0.50 -19.04
N VAL A 145 -2.16 0.84 -19.04
CA VAL A 145 -2.90 1.59 -20.08
C VAL A 145 -2.38 1.22 -21.47
N ARG A 146 -1.06 1.21 -21.67
CA ARG A 146 -0.46 0.80 -22.94
C ARG A 146 -0.81 -0.64 -23.31
N LEU A 147 -0.75 -1.58 -22.35
CA LEU A 147 -1.10 -2.99 -22.59
C LEU A 147 -2.57 -3.15 -23.01
N LEU A 148 -3.49 -2.40 -22.40
CA LEU A 148 -4.91 -2.42 -22.77
C LEU A 148 -5.13 -1.86 -24.18
N LYS A 149 -4.48 -0.74 -24.53
CA LYS A 149 -4.53 -0.17 -25.89
C LYS A 149 -3.91 -1.10 -26.94
N GLU A 150 -2.77 -1.71 -26.65
CA GLU A 150 -2.12 -2.73 -27.51
C GLU A 150 -2.99 -3.99 -27.69
N ALA A 151 -3.85 -4.31 -26.71
CA ALA A 151 -4.81 -5.40 -26.79
C ALA A 151 -6.10 -5.03 -27.56
N GLY A 152 -6.24 -3.79 -28.01
CA GLY A 152 -7.34 -3.35 -28.86
C GLY A 152 -8.43 -2.53 -28.16
N ALA A 153 -8.24 -2.11 -26.90
CA ALA A 153 -9.16 -1.17 -26.25
C ALA A 153 -9.20 0.16 -27.02
N THR A 154 -10.40 0.66 -27.31
CA THR A 154 -10.61 1.94 -28.01
C THR A 154 -10.35 3.14 -27.10
N GLU A 155 -10.78 3.03 -25.84
CA GLU A 155 -10.55 4.02 -24.78
C GLU A 155 -10.13 3.31 -23.49
N VAL A 156 -9.31 3.97 -22.67
CA VAL A 156 -8.91 3.52 -21.34
C VAL A 156 -9.10 4.65 -20.34
N HIS A 157 -10.13 4.53 -19.50
CA HIS A 157 -10.45 5.44 -18.41
C HIS A 157 -9.90 4.90 -17.10
N VAL A 158 -8.94 5.60 -16.52
CA VAL A 158 -8.30 5.21 -15.26
C VAL A 158 -9.06 5.78 -14.08
N ARG A 159 -9.42 4.94 -13.12
CA ARG A 159 -10.13 5.31 -11.89
C ARG A 159 -9.37 4.79 -10.69
N ILE A 160 -8.98 5.69 -9.79
CA ILE A 160 -8.12 5.37 -8.64
C ILE A 160 -8.92 5.46 -7.35
N SER A 161 -9.03 4.35 -6.61
CA SER A 161 -9.81 4.27 -5.36
C SER A 161 -9.11 4.84 -4.13
N ALA A 162 -8.25 5.84 -4.33
CA ALA A 162 -7.58 6.60 -3.30
C ALA A 162 -7.30 8.03 -3.81
N PRO A 163 -7.12 9.01 -2.91
CA PRO A 163 -6.63 10.33 -3.29
C PRO A 163 -5.20 10.29 -3.84
N PRO A 164 -4.76 11.34 -4.55
CA PRO A 164 -3.38 11.43 -5.02
C PRO A 164 -2.36 11.40 -3.87
N ILE A 165 -1.34 10.55 -3.98
CA ILE A 165 -0.26 10.44 -2.98
C ILE A 165 0.77 11.54 -3.24
N ILE A 166 0.69 12.63 -2.48
CA ILE A 166 1.50 13.84 -2.66
C ILE A 166 2.64 13.97 -1.64
N ARG A 167 2.69 13.09 -0.64
CA ARG A 167 3.66 13.12 0.45
C ARG A 167 4.20 11.74 0.82
N PRO A 168 5.48 11.65 1.22
CA PRO A 168 6.08 10.40 1.67
C PRO A 168 5.48 9.93 3.00
N CYS A 169 5.45 8.62 3.23
CA CYS A 169 5.09 8.05 4.51
C CYS A 169 6.34 7.89 5.39
N PHE A 170 6.24 8.26 6.68
CA PHE A 170 7.28 8.03 7.69
C PHE A 170 6.94 6.91 8.67
N TYR A 171 5.84 6.19 8.43
CA TYR A 171 5.27 5.20 9.35
C TYR A 171 5.39 3.75 8.84
N GLY A 172 6.35 3.48 7.96
CA GLY A 172 6.69 2.11 7.52
C GLY A 172 6.27 1.73 6.10
N ILE A 173 5.58 2.60 5.36
CA ILE A 173 5.31 2.41 3.93
C ILE A 173 6.48 2.94 3.10
N ASP A 174 7.05 2.11 2.21
CA ASP A 174 8.17 2.46 1.34
C ASP A 174 7.78 3.48 0.25
N THR A 175 7.67 4.74 0.67
CA THR A 175 7.45 5.92 -0.19
C THR A 175 8.54 6.94 0.12
N SER A 176 9.79 6.49 0.02
CA SER A 176 10.95 7.10 0.66
C SER A 176 11.32 8.51 0.17
N SER A 177 10.84 8.97 -0.99
CA SER A 177 11.13 10.34 -1.45
C SER A 177 9.98 11.00 -2.20
N ARG A 178 9.73 12.29 -1.88
CA ARG A 178 8.73 13.13 -2.56
C ARG A 178 9.00 13.26 -4.07
N GLY A 179 10.27 13.23 -4.49
CA GLY A 179 10.65 13.34 -5.91
C GLY A 179 10.19 12.14 -6.75
N GLU A 180 9.94 10.99 -6.14
CA GLU A 180 9.43 9.81 -6.84
C GLU A 180 7.89 9.78 -6.93
N LEU A 181 7.20 10.62 -6.16
CA LEU A 181 5.74 10.67 -6.13
C LEU A 181 5.25 11.47 -7.33
N VAL A 182 4.58 10.81 -8.27
CA VAL A 182 4.13 11.46 -9.51
C VAL A 182 3.16 12.60 -9.21
N ALA A 183 2.22 12.38 -8.28
CA ALA A 183 1.22 13.39 -7.91
C ALA A 183 1.79 14.55 -7.07
N ALA A 184 3.01 14.41 -6.53
CA ALA A 184 3.67 15.51 -5.84
C ALA A 184 4.34 16.52 -6.79
N ASN A 185 4.49 16.15 -8.07
CA ASN A 185 5.23 16.89 -9.08
C ASN A 185 4.41 17.21 -10.34
N LEU A 186 3.34 16.44 -10.60
CA LEU A 186 2.46 16.61 -11.76
C LEU A 186 1.01 16.83 -11.32
N SER A 187 0.29 17.66 -12.07
CA SER A 187 -1.16 17.76 -12.02
C SER A 187 -1.84 16.48 -12.52
N ILE A 188 -3.13 16.31 -12.21
CA ILE A 188 -3.90 15.15 -12.67
C ILE A 188 -3.91 15.06 -14.21
N GLU A 189 -3.98 16.21 -14.90
CA GLU A 189 -3.97 16.24 -16.37
C GLU A 189 -2.62 15.82 -16.95
N GLU A 190 -1.51 16.32 -16.40
CA GLU A 190 -0.17 15.89 -16.81
C GLU A 190 0.06 14.40 -16.52
N MET A 191 -0.51 13.87 -15.43
CA MET A 191 -0.48 12.44 -15.12
C MET A 191 -1.27 11.62 -16.15
N ARG A 192 -2.47 12.09 -16.54
CA ARG A 192 -3.30 11.46 -17.57
C ARG A 192 -2.54 11.36 -18.89
N GLU A 193 -1.97 12.47 -19.34
CA GLU A 193 -1.15 12.54 -20.55
C GLU A 193 0.07 11.62 -20.47
N MET A 194 0.81 11.67 -19.37
CA MET A 194 1.99 10.84 -19.16
C MET A 194 1.68 9.34 -19.25
N MET A 195 0.51 8.91 -18.77
CA MET A 195 0.03 7.53 -18.85
C MET A 195 -0.54 7.16 -20.21
N GLY A 196 -0.97 8.15 -21.01
CA GLY A 196 -1.69 7.93 -22.27
C GLY A 196 -3.14 7.46 -22.07
N ALA A 197 -3.73 7.76 -20.92
CA ALA A 197 -5.11 7.43 -20.60
C ALA A 197 -6.08 8.44 -21.23
N ASP A 198 -7.31 8.01 -21.54
CA ASP A 198 -8.34 8.87 -22.13
C ASP A 198 -9.00 9.74 -21.05
N SER A 199 -9.10 9.24 -19.82
CA SER A 199 -9.41 10.05 -18.64
C SER A 199 -8.74 9.47 -17.39
N LEU A 200 -8.49 10.31 -16.39
CA LEU A 200 -7.94 9.92 -15.09
C LEU A 200 -8.74 10.61 -13.99
N SER A 201 -9.18 9.85 -13.00
CA SER A 201 -9.84 10.41 -11.80
C SER A 201 -9.41 9.67 -10.55
N PHE A 202 -9.31 10.42 -9.46
CA PHE A 202 -8.97 9.93 -8.13
C PHE A 202 -10.19 10.08 -7.23
N LEU A 203 -10.32 9.18 -6.27
CA LEU A 203 -11.27 9.33 -5.17
C LEU A 203 -10.87 10.54 -4.33
N SER A 204 -11.84 11.36 -3.93
CA SER A 204 -11.59 12.46 -3.00
C SER A 204 -11.22 11.96 -1.60
N VAL A 205 -10.61 12.83 -0.77
CA VAL A 205 -10.34 12.50 0.64
C VAL A 205 -11.64 12.25 1.41
N GLU A 206 -12.70 13.00 1.12
CA GLU A 206 -14.02 12.79 1.71
C GLU A 206 -14.64 11.47 1.23
N GLY A 207 -14.49 11.13 -0.05
CA GLY A 207 -14.88 9.84 -0.62
C GLY A 207 -14.15 8.66 0.02
N LEU A 208 -12.86 8.83 0.32
CA LEU A 208 -12.08 7.83 1.05
C LEU A 208 -12.63 7.61 2.46
N LYS A 209 -12.86 8.69 3.21
CA LYS A 209 -13.39 8.61 4.58
C LYS A 209 -14.78 7.96 4.62
N SER A 210 -15.69 8.46 3.79
CA SER A 210 -17.07 7.97 3.72
C SER A 210 -17.14 6.52 3.20
N GLY A 211 -16.32 6.17 2.22
CA GLY A 211 -16.27 4.80 1.67
C GLY A 211 -15.71 3.77 2.66
N ILE A 212 -14.72 4.13 3.48
CA ILE A 212 -14.24 3.23 4.55
C ILE A 212 -15.30 3.12 5.66
N GLY A 213 -15.99 4.22 5.99
CA GLY A 213 -17.12 4.20 6.91
C GLY A 213 -16.72 4.00 8.38
N ARG A 214 -15.61 4.62 8.79
CA ARG A 214 -15.18 4.64 10.20
C ARG A 214 -15.95 5.68 11.00
N ASP A 215 -15.91 5.52 12.32
CA ASP A 215 -16.53 6.45 13.28
C ASP A 215 -16.03 7.89 13.08
N GLU A 216 -16.97 8.80 12.81
CA GLU A 216 -16.73 10.23 12.58
C GLU A 216 -16.45 11.01 13.87
N SER A 217 -16.62 10.39 15.05
CA SER A 217 -16.36 11.06 16.34
C SER A 217 -14.89 11.43 16.54
N GLN A 218 -13.98 10.85 15.75
CA GLN A 218 -12.54 11.09 15.80
C GLN A 218 -12.12 11.98 14.62
N PRO A 219 -11.08 12.82 14.76
CA PRO A 219 -10.51 13.56 13.64
C PRO A 219 -10.21 12.63 12.47
N ASN A 220 -10.64 13.01 11.26
CA ASN A 220 -10.47 12.21 10.04
C ASN A 220 -11.02 10.76 10.14
N CYS A 221 -12.05 10.56 10.97
CA CYS A 221 -12.62 9.24 11.29
C CYS A 221 -11.59 8.27 11.89
N GLY A 222 -10.62 8.80 12.63
CA GLY A 222 -9.53 8.03 13.22
C GLY A 222 -8.50 7.52 12.22
N GLN A 223 -8.34 8.20 11.07
CA GLN A 223 -7.47 7.78 9.97
C GLN A 223 -6.28 8.74 9.77
N CYS A 224 -5.11 8.17 9.49
CA CYS A 224 -3.96 8.90 8.98
C CYS A 224 -4.13 9.16 7.48
N LEU A 225 -4.21 10.43 7.12
CA LEU A 225 -4.35 10.93 5.73
C LEU A 225 -3.09 11.66 5.25
N ALA A 226 -1.97 11.54 5.97
CA ALA A 226 -0.76 12.34 5.76
C ALA A 226 -0.22 12.28 4.33
N CYS A 227 -0.24 11.09 3.72
CA CYS A 227 0.25 10.86 2.36
C CYS A 227 -0.55 11.66 1.30
N PHE A 228 -1.79 12.01 1.61
CA PHE A 228 -2.72 12.73 0.72
C PHE A 228 -2.84 14.22 1.06
N THR A 229 -2.62 14.59 2.32
CA THR A 229 -2.97 15.93 2.86
C THR A 229 -1.79 16.72 3.41
N ASP A 230 -0.61 16.11 3.57
CA ASP A 230 0.54 16.68 4.28
C ASP A 230 0.32 16.95 5.78
N GLN A 231 -0.78 16.45 6.35
CA GLN A 231 -1.09 16.55 7.77
C GLN A 231 -0.71 15.24 8.47
N TYR A 232 0.46 15.23 9.11
CA TYR A 232 0.97 14.07 9.83
C TYR A 232 0.39 14.01 11.25
N PRO A 233 -0.05 12.83 11.72
CA PRO A 233 -0.57 12.67 13.08
C PRO A 233 0.53 12.74 14.16
N THR A 234 1.80 12.81 13.77
CA THR A 234 2.94 12.98 14.69
C THR A 234 3.85 14.09 14.19
N ALA A 235 4.66 14.66 15.10
CA ALA A 235 5.73 15.55 14.71
C ALA A 235 6.73 14.84 13.77
N ILE A 236 7.06 15.47 12.65
CA ILE A 236 8.07 14.98 11.71
C ILE A 236 9.37 15.73 11.95
N PHE A 237 10.33 15.05 12.56
CA PHE A 237 11.66 15.62 12.80
C PHE A 237 12.48 15.55 11.52
N ASN A 238 12.72 16.70 10.90
CA ASN A 238 13.50 16.80 9.67
C ASN A 238 14.99 16.55 9.94
N THR A 239 15.41 15.29 9.89
CA THR A 239 16.84 14.97 9.81
C THR A 239 17.31 15.31 8.39
N LYS A 240 17.83 16.52 8.18
CA LYS A 240 18.42 16.97 6.91
C LYS A 240 19.23 15.83 6.26
N LYS A 241 18.82 15.44 5.03
CA LYS A 241 19.52 14.59 4.05
C LYS A 241 20.59 13.66 4.64
N ARG A 242 20.18 12.50 5.15
CA ARG A 242 21.07 11.34 5.10
C ARG A 242 21.05 10.81 3.68
N THR A 243 21.99 11.27 2.86
CA THR A 243 22.40 10.49 1.70
C THR A 243 22.65 9.08 2.21
N CYS A 244 21.89 8.11 1.70
CA CYS A 244 22.20 6.70 1.90
C CYS A 244 23.53 6.45 1.19
N HIS A 245 24.64 6.80 1.85
CA HIS A 245 25.94 6.32 1.47
C HIS A 245 25.92 4.83 1.80
N ARG A 246 25.72 4.03 0.74
CA ARG A 246 26.25 2.67 0.66
C ARG A 246 27.74 2.73 0.97
N ARG A 247 28.12 2.73 2.24
CA ARG A 247 29.46 2.40 2.69
C ARG A 247 29.30 1.48 3.90
N HIS A 248 29.84 0.28 3.71
CA HIS A 248 30.03 -0.72 4.74
C HIS A 248 30.69 -0.10 5.97
N GLY A 249 30.11 -0.36 7.14
CA GLY A 249 30.69 -0.07 8.46
C GLY A 249 30.50 1.37 8.95
N LEU A 250 30.05 1.52 10.21
CA LEU A 250 29.96 2.75 11.02
C LEU A 250 28.57 3.43 11.18
N GLY A 251 27.46 2.73 10.92
CA GLY A 251 26.08 3.28 11.06
C GLY A 251 25.45 3.28 12.47
N GLY A 252 26.19 3.03 13.56
CA GLY A 252 25.61 2.81 14.90
C GLY A 252 25.37 4.08 15.73
N ILE A 253 26.26 5.08 15.63
CA ILE A 253 26.30 6.19 16.61
C ILE A 253 25.20 7.23 16.32
N ALA A 254 24.92 7.50 15.04
CA ALA A 254 24.03 8.59 14.66
C ALA A 254 22.52 8.23 14.76
N LEU A 255 22.14 6.94 14.87
CA LEU A 255 20.76 6.53 15.18
C LEU A 255 20.48 6.69 16.68
N SER A 256 21.43 6.27 17.53
CA SER A 256 21.35 6.34 18.99
C SER A 256 21.00 7.74 19.51
N GLU A 257 21.65 8.78 18.96
CA GLU A 257 21.43 10.17 19.38
C GLU A 257 19.98 10.64 19.13
N ALA A 258 19.41 10.29 17.98
CA ALA A 258 18.05 10.68 17.60
C ALA A 258 17.00 9.99 18.47
N TYR A 259 17.21 8.72 18.81
CA TYR A 259 16.35 7.98 19.72
C TYR A 259 16.42 8.56 21.14
N LYS A 260 17.62 8.88 21.65
CA LYS A 260 17.78 9.53 22.96
C LYS A 260 17.08 10.90 23.03
N GLN A 261 17.16 11.69 21.96
CA GLN A 261 16.45 12.97 21.87
C GLN A 261 14.92 12.82 21.83
N ALA A 262 14.41 11.70 21.32
CA ALA A 262 12.99 11.34 21.36
C ALA A 262 12.57 10.67 22.69
N GLY A 263 13.43 10.68 23.72
CA GLY A 263 13.14 10.07 25.02
C GLY A 263 13.23 8.54 25.03
N VAL A 264 13.78 7.91 23.99
CA VAL A 264 13.92 6.46 23.90
C VAL A 264 15.21 6.02 24.58
N ASP A 265 15.10 5.14 25.57
CA ASP A 265 16.24 4.49 26.21
C ASP A 265 16.81 3.40 25.29
N VAL A 266 17.82 3.80 24.51
CA VAL A 266 18.52 2.95 23.56
C VAL A 266 19.26 1.80 24.25
N GLU A 267 19.79 2.02 25.46
CA GLU A 267 20.52 0.99 26.21
C GLU A 267 19.57 -0.08 26.73
N ALA A 268 18.40 0.31 27.24
CA ALA A 268 17.34 -0.63 27.59
C ALA A 268 16.88 -1.45 26.37
N GLY A 269 16.77 -0.82 25.20
CA GLY A 269 16.48 -1.51 23.94
C GLY A 269 17.54 -2.56 23.57
N TYR A 270 18.82 -2.24 23.69
CA TYR A 270 19.90 -3.20 23.43
C TYR A 270 19.93 -4.34 24.44
N GLU A 271 19.69 -4.06 25.71
CA GLU A 271 19.64 -5.07 26.76
C GLU A 271 18.44 -6.01 26.55
N ALA A 272 17.28 -5.47 26.13
CA ALA A 272 16.12 -6.28 25.74
C ALA A 272 16.46 -7.20 24.55
N VAL A 273 17.10 -6.68 23.49
CA VAL A 273 17.55 -7.50 22.35
C VAL A 273 18.56 -8.56 22.78
N LYS A 274 19.48 -8.24 23.68
CA LYS A 274 20.49 -9.18 24.20
C LYS A 274 19.85 -10.31 25.02
N ARG A 275 18.82 -10.00 25.81
CA ARG A 275 18.01 -11.00 26.53
C ARG A 275 17.22 -11.87 25.55
N MET A 276 16.48 -11.25 24.63
CA MET A 276 15.69 -11.97 23.61
C MET A 276 16.55 -12.92 22.76
N LYS A 277 17.74 -12.48 22.31
CA LYS A 277 18.65 -13.30 21.50
C LYS A 277 19.07 -14.61 22.16
N LYS A 278 19.09 -14.71 23.49
CA LYS A 278 19.42 -15.96 24.20
C LYS A 278 18.31 -17.01 24.09
N HIS A 279 17.09 -16.59 23.81
CA HIS A 279 15.90 -17.43 23.71
C HIS A 279 15.41 -17.64 22.27
N ILE A 280 16.08 -17.00 21.28
CA ILE A 280 15.79 -17.22 19.87
C ILE A 280 16.60 -18.42 19.39
N THR A 281 15.93 -19.57 19.21
CA THR A 281 16.49 -20.70 18.47
C THR A 281 16.11 -20.60 17.00
N ARG A 282 17.07 -20.87 16.11
CA ARG A 282 16.81 -20.97 14.67
C ARG A 282 15.89 -22.16 14.42
N THR A 283 14.75 -21.94 13.77
CA THR A 283 13.83 -23.02 13.36
C THR A 283 14.14 -23.47 11.93
N GLU A 284 14.14 -24.80 11.70
CA GLU A 284 14.37 -25.42 10.38
C GLU A 284 13.07 -25.97 9.75
N ARG A 285 11.89 -25.70 10.33
CA ARG A 285 10.61 -26.16 9.77
C ARG A 285 10.37 -25.56 8.38
N GLN A 286 10.21 -26.43 7.38
CA GLN A 286 9.70 -26.02 6.06
C GLN A 286 8.30 -25.42 6.22
N GLY A 287 8.12 -24.18 5.73
CA GLY A 287 6.88 -23.41 5.81
C GLY A 287 6.96 -22.12 6.64
N ILE A 288 8.06 -21.88 7.36
CA ILE A 288 8.24 -20.66 8.17
C ILE A 288 9.14 -19.66 7.41
N MET A 289 8.55 -18.56 6.91
CA MET A 289 9.32 -17.42 6.37
C MET A 289 9.87 -16.56 7.52
N GLY A 290 11.15 -16.75 7.85
CA GLY A 290 11.93 -15.74 8.55
C GLY A 290 12.37 -14.65 7.57
N THR A 291 12.19 -13.38 7.94
CA THR A 291 12.52 -12.13 7.21
C THR A 291 11.41 -11.56 6.31
N PHE A 292 10.45 -10.88 6.94
CA PHE A 292 10.05 -9.53 6.52
C PHE A 292 10.54 -8.55 7.60
N GLY A 293 11.01 -7.37 7.19
CA GLY A 293 11.89 -6.49 7.97
C GLY A 293 11.53 -6.26 9.45
N GLY A 294 12.57 -6.14 10.27
CA GLY A 294 12.55 -5.56 11.62
C GLY A 294 11.63 -6.23 12.64
N PHE A 295 12.20 -7.09 13.50
CA PHE A 295 11.57 -7.65 14.72
C PHE A 295 10.55 -8.79 14.54
N GLY A 296 10.73 -9.67 13.55
CA GLY A 296 10.03 -10.97 13.53
C GLY A 296 10.85 -12.08 14.18
N GLY A 297 10.64 -12.34 15.47
CA GLY A 297 11.14 -13.54 16.17
C GLY A 297 9.98 -14.25 16.88
N MET A 298 9.85 -15.57 16.70
CA MET A 298 8.92 -16.37 17.51
C MET A 298 9.61 -16.78 18.81
N PHE A 299 8.89 -16.67 19.92
CA PHE A 299 9.34 -17.04 21.25
C PHE A 299 8.76 -18.40 21.61
N ASP A 300 9.60 -19.33 22.03
CA ASP A 300 9.15 -20.52 22.76
C ASP A 300 9.07 -20.15 24.25
N LEU A 301 7.85 -19.90 24.72
CA LEU A 301 7.60 -19.44 26.10
C LEU A 301 7.85 -20.55 27.13
N SER A 302 8.01 -21.82 26.73
CA SER A 302 8.26 -22.92 27.68
C SER A 302 9.69 -22.93 28.24
N GLN A 303 10.56 -22.01 27.82
CA GLN A 303 11.93 -21.87 28.33
C GLN A 303 12.14 -20.64 29.22
N LEU A 304 11.05 -19.96 29.62
CA LEU A 304 11.09 -18.80 30.53
C LEU A 304 10.57 -19.12 31.95
N ALA A 305 10.34 -20.39 32.27
CA ALA A 305 10.08 -20.91 33.61
C ALA A 305 11.39 -21.31 34.31
#